data_AF-A0A7X1KCY1-F1
#
_entry.id   AF-A0A7X1KCY1-F1
#
_cell.length_a   1.000
_cell.length_b   1.000
_cell.length_c   1.000
_cell.angle_alpha   90.00
_cell.angle_beta   90.00
_cell.angle_gamma   90.00
#
_symmetry.space_group_name_H-M   'P 1'
#
loop_
_entity.id
_entity.type
_entity.pdbx_description
1 polymer ?
#
loop_
_entity_poly.entity_id
_entity_poly.type
_entity_poly.pdbx_seq_one_letter_code
_entity_poly.pdbx_strand_id
1 'polypeptide(L)' 'MSNYAYRLMERHQQLDAELREVLTHPAVDTRRVARLKKLKLAIKDRLTGMMQGRR' A
#
# COMPACT_ATOMS: atom_id res chain seq x y z
N MET A 1 -16.55 -11.82 5.27
CA MET A 1 -15.67 -10.67 4.96
C MET A 1 -15.87 -10.32 3.50
N SER A 2 -16.02 -9.04 3.13
CA SER A 2 -16.30 -8.68 1.73
C SER A 2 -15.08 -8.98 0.85
N ASN A 3 -15.30 -9.57 -0.33
CA ASN A 3 -14.26 -9.87 -1.32
C ASN A 3 -13.43 -8.63 -1.68
N TYR A 4 -14.01 -7.44 -1.55
CA TYR A 4 -13.35 -6.17 -1.80
C TYR A 4 -12.28 -5.82 -0.74
N ALA A 5 -12.59 -6.00 0.55
CA ALA A 5 -11.64 -5.77 1.63
C ALA A 5 -10.45 -6.73 1.56
N TYR A 6 -10.71 -7.99 1.18
CA TYR A 6 -9.68 -9.01 1.00
C TYR A 6 -8.68 -8.63 -0.11
N ARG A 7 -9.18 -8.29 -1.31
CA ARG A 7 -8.34 -7.84 -2.44
C ARG A 7 -7.54 -6.58 -2.11
N LEU A 8 -8.12 -5.67 -1.31
CA LEU A 8 -7.43 -4.45 -0.90
C LEU A 8 -6.30 -4.74 0.09
N MET A 9 -6.50 -5.69 1.01
CA MET A 9 -5.45 -6.19 1.91
C MET A 9 -4.34 -6.91 1.14
N GLU A 10 -4.69 -7.76 0.18
CA GLU A 10 -3.72 -8.46 -0.67
C GLU A 10 -2.85 -7.46 -1.44
N ARG A 11 -3.47 -6.44 -2.05
CA ARG A 11 -2.73 -5.39 -2.76
C ARG A 11 -1.83 -4.56 -1.83
N HIS A 12 -2.28 -4.32 -0.60
CA HIS A 12 -1.48 -3.66 0.42
C HIS A 12 -0.23 -4.48 0.78
N GLN A 13 -0.37 -5.80 0.98
CA GLN A 13 0.74 -6.69 1.30
C GLN A 13 1.75 -6.78 0.15
N GLN A 14 1.28 -6.86 -1.10
CA GLN A 14 2.14 -6.85 -2.30
C GLN A 14 3.01 -5.58 -2.36
N LEU A 15 2.40 -4.41 -2.15
CA LEU A 15 3.12 -3.14 -2.16
C LEU A 15 4.15 -3.05 -1.03
N ASP A 16 3.89 -3.68 0.12
CA ASP A 16 4.85 -3.73 1.21
C ASP A 16 6.04 -4.65 0.92
N ALA A 17 5.81 -5.77 0.23
CA ALA A 17 6.88 -6.64 -0.24
C ALA A 17 7.76 -5.92 -1.28
N GLU A 18 7.15 -5.29 -2.29
CA GLU A 18 7.87 -4.50 -3.29
C GLU A 18 8.67 -3.34 -2.66
N LEU A 19 8.10 -2.66 -1.66
CA LEU A 19 8.80 -1.59 -0.96
C LEU A 19 10.03 -2.12 -0.20
N ARG A 20 9.92 -3.29 0.45
CA ARG A 20 11.04 -3.92 1.15
C ARG A 20 12.15 -4.32 0.18
N GLU A 21 11.81 -4.94 -0.94
CA GLU A 21 12.79 -5.32 -1.97
C GLU A 21 13.52 -4.11 -2.56
N VAL A 22 12.80 -3.01 -2.85
CA VAL A 22 13.46 -1.80 -3.37
C VAL A 22 14.35 -1.14 -2.31
N LEU A 23 14.00 -1.24 -1.02
CA LEU A 23 14.80 -0.68 0.08
C LEU A 23 16.03 -1.53 0.43
N THR A 24 15.99 -2.84 0.18
CA THR A 24 17.14 -3.74 0.39
C THR A 24 18.14 -3.72 -0.77
N HIS A 25 17.75 -3.19 -1.92
CA HIS A 25 18.64 -3.10 -3.08
C HIS A 25 19.63 -1.93 -2.96
N PRO A 26 20.94 -2.12 -3.12
CA PRO A 26 21.95 -1.04 -2.97
C PRO A 26 21.82 0.11 -3.99
N ALA A 27 21.11 -0.11 -5.11
CA ALA A 27 20.75 0.93 -6.08
C ALA A 27 19.29 1.38 -5.86
N VAL A 28 18.99 1.90 -4.66
CA VAL A 28 17.65 2.39 -4.32
C VAL A 28 17.27 3.55 -5.24
N ASP A 29 16.33 3.33 -6.15
CA ASP A 29 15.67 4.42 -6.86
C ASP A 29 14.71 5.14 -5.89
N THR A 30 15.19 6.25 -5.34
CA THR A 30 14.43 7.09 -4.39
C THR A 30 13.12 7.61 -4.98
N ARG A 31 13.02 7.80 -6.30
CA ARG A 31 11.76 8.19 -6.98
C ARG A 31 10.77 7.04 -6.97
N ARG A 32 11.26 5.81 -7.22
CA ARG A 32 10.43 4.59 -7.15
C ARG A 32 9.92 4.34 -5.73
N VAL A 33 10.77 4.52 -4.71
CA VAL A 33 10.37 4.44 -3.30
C VAL A 33 9.32 5.50 -2.94
N ALA A 34 9.52 6.76 -3.36
CA ALA A 34 8.56 7.83 -3.10
C ALA A 34 7.19 7.55 -3.74
N ARG A 35 7.18 6.99 -4.96
CA ARG A 35 5.96 6.58 -5.66
C ARG A 35 5.24 5.44 -4.93
N LEU A 36 5.97 4.41 -4.50
CA LEU A 36 5.41 3.29 -3.74
C LEU A 36 4.82 3.74 -2.39
N LYS A 37 5.51 4.64 -1.67
CA LYS A 37 4.99 5.23 -0.42
C LYS A 37 3.71 6.03 -0.64
N LYS A 38 3.61 6.83 -1.71
CA LYS A 38 2.37 7.56 -2.06
C LYS A 38 1.22 6.60 -2.38
N LEU A 39 1.48 5.54 -3.14
CA LEU A 39 0.47 4.51 -3.44
C LEU A 39 -0.02 3.82 -2.16
N LYS A 40 0.90 3.48 -1.26
CA LYS A 40 0.57 2.91 0.05
C LYS A 40 -0.30 3.86 0.89
N LEU A 41 0.03 5.15 0.93
CA LEU A 41 -0.75 6.16 1.64
C LEU A 41 -2.18 6.26 1.09
N ALA A 42 -2.34 6.33 -0.23
CA ALA A 42 -3.66 6.39 -0.86
C ALA A 42 -4.54 5.16 -0.56
N ILE A 43 -3.95 3.97 -0.47
CA ILE A 43 -4.67 2.74 -0.09
C ILE A 43 -5.08 2.79 1.38
N LYS A 44 -4.18 3.25 2.26
CA LYS A 44 -4.48 3.43 3.68
C LYS A 44 -5.62 4.43 3.87
N ASP A 45 -5.59 5.56 3.17
CA ASP A 45 -6.64 6.58 3.25
C ASP A 45 -7.99 6.04 2.77
N ARG A 46 -8.00 5.23 1.70
CA ARG A 46 -9.21 4.55 1.23
C ARG A 46 -9.73 3.53 2.24
N LEU A 47 -8.86 2.74 2.86
CA LEU A 47 -9.22 1.81 3.92
C LEU A 47 -9.82 2.55 5.13
N THR A 48 -9.16 3.62 5.57
CA THR A 48 -9.64 4.47 6.66
C THR A 48 -11.00 5.10 6.32
N GLY A 49 -11.19 5.61 5.11
CA GLY A 49 -12.47 6.14 4.64
C GLY A 49 -13.59 5.09 4.63
N MET A 50 -13.31 3.86 4.20
CA MET A 50 -14.28 2.75 4.25
C MET A 50 -14.61 2.31 5.69
N MET A 51 -13.63 2.37 6.60
CA MET A 51 -13.83 2.01 8.00
C MET A 51 -14.52 3.12 8.80
N GLN A 52 -14.30 4.38 8.44
CA GLN A 52 -14.90 5.55 9.09
C GLN A 52 -16.27 5.93 8.51
N GLY A 53 -16.58 5.53 7.27
CA GLY A 53 -17.88 5.77 6.61
C GLY A 53 -19.05 4.92 7.12
N ARG A 54 -18.97 4.36 8.34
CA ARG A 54 -20.12 3.82 9.08
C ARG A 54 -20.48 4.78 10.22
N ARG A 55 -21.01 5.94 9.88
CA ARG A 55 -21.82 6.77 10.78
C ARG A 55 -22.98 7.34 9.99
#